data_AF-A0A8U0R8Z2-F1
#
_entry.id   AF-A0A8U0R8Z2-F1
#
_cell.length_a   1.000
_cell.length_b   1.000
_cell.length_c   1.000
_cell.angle_alpha   90.00
_cell.angle_beta   90.00
_cell.angle_gamma   90.00
#
_symmetry.space_group_name_H-M   'P 1'
#
loop_
_entity.id
_entity.type
_entity.pdbx_description
1 polymer ?
#
loop_
_entity_poly.entity_id
_entity_poly.type
_entity_poly.pdbx_seq_one_letter_code
_entity_poly.pdbx_strand_id
1 'polypeptide(L)'
;MADGAQANPRVFRKKVLVRHLSGWRGPSLRASSPRRSSRSSLGIKKFFAMVILVSSVLPEARGSLLNLKSMVEAITGRNAILSFVGYGCYCGLGGRGLPMDEVDWCCHAHDCCYQKLFDLGCHPYVDHYEHTIENNTEVVCSELNETECDKQTCECDKSVVLCLRNHTYNEKYRNYLNIYCQGPTPNCSIYEPPPEEVHPPLSCLPHLLTSAASK
;
A
#
# COMPACT_ATOMS: atom_id res chain seq x y z
N MET A 1 -27.59 -0.64 -38.28
CA MET A 1 -27.03 -1.51 -37.24
C MET A 1 -25.57 -1.16 -37.14
N ALA A 2 -25.19 -0.57 -36.01
CA ALA A 2 -24.02 0.28 -35.85
C ALA A 2 -22.76 -0.49 -35.47
N ASP A 3 -21.66 0.06 -36.00
CA ASP A 3 -20.22 -0.05 -35.74
C ASP A 3 -19.71 -0.84 -34.52
N GLY A 4 -18.72 -1.70 -34.81
CA GLY A 4 -17.83 -2.29 -33.83
C GLY A 4 -16.65 -1.35 -33.50
N ALA A 5 -16.34 -1.25 -32.21
CA ALA A 5 -15.15 -0.57 -31.71
C ALA A 5 -14.31 -1.57 -30.88
N GLN A 6 -13.12 -1.85 -31.39
CA GLN A 6 -12.11 -2.71 -30.78
C GLN A 6 -11.28 -1.85 -29.81
N ALA A 7 -11.34 -2.12 -28.51
CA ALA A 7 -10.59 -1.38 -27.50
C ALA A 7 -9.15 -1.90 -27.37
N ASN A 8 -8.21 -0.97 -27.49
CA ASN A 8 -6.76 -1.13 -27.53
C ASN A 8 -6.14 -0.86 -26.13
N PRO A 9 -5.36 -1.79 -25.53
CA PRO A 9 -4.69 -1.53 -24.27
C PRO A 9 -3.40 -0.72 -24.48
N ARG A 10 -3.32 0.47 -23.85
CA ARG A 10 -2.16 1.35 -23.88
C ARG A 10 -0.98 0.72 -23.13
N VAL A 11 -0.01 0.26 -23.91
CA VAL A 11 1.31 -0.24 -23.48
C VAL A 11 2.17 0.91 -22.94
N PHE A 12 2.57 0.83 -21.67
CA PHE A 12 3.55 1.74 -21.07
C PHE A 12 4.98 1.24 -21.37
N ARG A 13 5.70 1.93 -22.27
CA ARG A 13 7.07 1.60 -22.66
C ARG A 13 8.07 1.90 -21.54
N LYS A 14 8.76 0.86 -21.05
CA LYS A 14 9.90 0.92 -20.12
C LYS A 14 11.15 1.41 -20.86
N LYS A 15 11.76 2.52 -20.43
CA LYS A 15 13.11 2.94 -20.85
C LYS A 15 14.16 2.26 -19.96
N VAL A 16 15.03 1.48 -20.58
CA VAL A 16 16.22 0.87 -19.99
C VAL A 16 17.32 1.93 -19.88
N LEU A 17 17.88 2.12 -18.68
CA LEU A 17 19.06 2.96 -18.48
C LEU A 17 20.19 2.07 -17.94
N VAL A 18 21.19 1.85 -18.79
CA VAL A 18 22.39 1.05 -18.53
C VAL A 18 23.31 1.82 -17.59
N ARG A 19 23.70 1.21 -16.45
CA ARG A 19 24.81 1.68 -15.61
C ARG A 19 26.08 0.95 -16.02
N HIS A 20 27.09 1.70 -16.48
CA HIS A 20 28.43 1.18 -16.73
C HIS A 20 29.32 1.51 -15.51
N LEU A 21 29.97 0.48 -14.94
CA LEU A 21 30.97 0.60 -13.88
C LEU A 21 32.39 0.49 -14.48
N SER A 22 33.28 1.39 -14.08
CA SER A 22 34.75 1.28 -14.06
C SER A 22 35.27 2.52 -13.33
N GLY A 23 36.31 2.55 -12.49
CA GLY A 23 37.30 1.61 -11.98
C GLY A 23 38.38 2.45 -11.27
N TRP A 24 38.80 2.06 -10.06
CA TRP A 24 39.75 2.75 -9.17
C TRP A 24 41.15 3.05 -9.75
N ARG A 25 41.78 4.16 -9.30
CA ARG A 25 43.19 4.20 -8.83
C ARG A 25 43.56 5.56 -8.18
N GLY A 26 44.19 5.53 -6.99
CA GLY A 26 45.15 6.57 -6.51
C GLY A 26 46.58 6.00 -6.60
N PRO A 27 47.64 6.56 -5.93
CA PRO A 27 47.78 7.83 -5.18
C PRO A 27 49.09 8.62 -5.54
N SER A 28 49.34 9.80 -4.94
CA SER A 28 50.62 10.19 -4.28
C SER A 28 50.78 11.71 -4.07
N LEU A 29 51.38 12.05 -2.93
CA LEU A 29 51.66 13.35 -2.32
C LEU A 29 52.82 14.12 -2.99
N ARG A 30 52.78 15.46 -2.98
CA ARG A 30 53.93 16.30 -2.57
C ARG A 30 53.49 17.72 -2.19
N ALA A 31 53.97 18.16 -1.04
CA ALA A 31 53.74 19.46 -0.42
C ALA A 31 54.78 20.52 -0.86
N SER A 32 54.35 21.79 -0.88
CA SER A 32 55.21 22.96 -0.63
C SER A 32 54.37 24.14 -0.14
N SER A 33 54.75 24.70 1.01
CA SER A 33 54.30 25.99 1.58
C SER A 33 55.44 27.03 1.40
N PRO A 34 55.36 28.29 1.87
CA PRO A 34 54.26 29.27 1.91
C PRO A 34 54.68 30.62 1.26
N ARG A 35 53.72 31.50 0.91
CA ARG A 35 54.01 32.95 0.84
C ARG A 35 53.01 33.73 1.67
N ARG A 36 53.55 34.30 2.75
CA ARG A 36 52.93 35.20 3.71
C ARG A 36 52.73 36.55 3.02
N SER A 37 51.49 37.04 2.97
CA SER A 37 51.23 38.48 2.84
C SER A 37 50.17 38.87 3.86
N SER A 38 50.56 39.83 4.68
CA SER A 38 49.81 40.43 5.79
C SER A 38 49.09 41.68 5.29
N ARG A 39 47.82 41.85 5.65
CA ARG A 39 47.08 43.12 5.87
C ARG A 39 45.62 42.78 6.17
N SER A 40 45.21 42.68 7.44
CA SER A 40 44.78 43.75 8.38
C SER A 40 43.36 44.30 8.11
N SER A 41 42.45 43.89 9.01
CA SER A 41 41.24 44.55 9.56
C SER A 41 40.21 45.21 8.62
N LEU A 42 38.94 44.81 8.76
CA LEU A 42 37.90 45.59 9.46
C LEU A 42 36.60 44.75 9.54
N GLY A 43 35.91 44.80 10.68
CA GLY A 43 34.93 43.80 11.08
C GLY A 43 33.66 43.70 10.23
N ILE A 44 33.29 42.46 9.90
CA ILE A 44 31.90 42.06 9.64
C ILE A 44 31.42 41.32 10.90
N LYS A 45 31.32 42.07 12.00
CA LYS A 45 30.53 41.65 13.15
C LYS A 45 29.16 42.33 12.96
N LYS A 46 28.12 41.51 12.80
CA LYS A 46 26.68 41.87 12.87
C LYS A 46 26.02 42.42 11.59
N PHE A 47 25.87 41.58 10.57
CA PHE A 47 24.83 41.66 9.52
C PHE A 47 24.81 40.27 8.86
N PHE A 48 23.82 39.40 8.90
CA PHE A 48 22.43 39.43 9.34
C PHE A 48 22.16 38.08 10.04
N ALA A 49 22.00 38.11 11.35
CA ALA A 49 21.31 37.02 12.04
C ALA A 49 19.82 37.18 11.76
N MET A 50 19.34 36.58 10.66
CA MET A 50 17.95 36.17 10.44
C MET A 50 17.93 35.19 9.26
N VAL A 51 18.42 33.97 9.51
CA VAL A 51 17.99 32.82 8.72
C VAL A 51 16.60 32.48 9.26
N ILE A 52 15.57 33.10 8.69
CA ILE A 52 14.19 32.71 8.99
C ILE A 52 14.04 31.30 8.42
N LEU A 53 14.05 30.31 9.32
CA LEU A 53 13.63 28.94 9.06
C LEU A 53 12.13 28.99 8.72
N VAL A 54 11.80 29.29 7.46
CA VAL A 54 10.53 28.84 6.91
C VAL A 54 10.75 27.36 6.65
N SER A 55 10.61 26.55 7.70
CA SER A 55 10.23 25.15 7.53
C SER A 55 8.84 25.20 6.92
N SER A 56 8.79 25.31 5.59
CA SER A 56 7.62 24.91 4.84
C SER A 56 7.37 23.47 5.27
N VAL A 57 6.34 23.27 6.07
CA VAL A 57 5.67 21.97 6.17
C VAL A 57 5.22 21.71 4.73
N LEU A 58 6.08 21.08 3.94
CA LEU A 58 5.64 20.46 2.70
C LEU A 58 4.54 19.52 3.17
N PRO A 59 3.32 19.64 2.64
CA PRO A 59 2.32 18.60 2.88
C PRO A 59 3.02 17.31 2.53
N GLU A 60 3.26 16.43 3.52
CA GLU A 60 3.67 15.07 3.20
C GLU A 60 2.66 14.63 2.15
N ALA A 61 3.13 14.23 0.96
CA ALA A 61 2.23 13.65 0.00
C ALA A 61 1.69 12.39 0.69
N ARG A 62 0.48 12.46 1.24
CA ARG A 62 -0.18 11.32 1.87
C ARG A 62 -1.05 10.74 0.78
N GLY A 63 -0.73 9.53 0.36
CA GLY A 63 -1.53 8.75 -0.58
C GLY A 63 -1.65 7.34 -0.02
N SER A 64 -2.71 6.64 -0.38
CA SER A 64 -3.00 5.31 0.15
C SER A 64 -1.80 4.36 0.12
N LEU A 65 -1.01 4.32 -0.96
CA LEU A 65 0.18 3.45 -1.02
C LEU A 65 1.23 3.77 0.06
N LEU A 66 1.36 5.04 0.46
CA LEU A 66 2.24 5.45 1.57
C LEU A 66 1.62 5.13 2.93
N ASN A 67 0.30 5.16 3.06
CA ASN A 67 -0.41 4.66 4.24
C ASN A 67 -0.18 3.16 4.39
N LEU A 68 -0.45 2.36 3.34
CA LEU A 68 -0.21 0.92 3.33
C LEU A 68 1.25 0.57 3.67
N LYS A 69 2.23 1.26 3.05
CA LYS A 69 3.66 1.09 3.37
C LYS A 69 3.90 1.28 4.87
N SER A 70 3.37 2.36 5.45
CA SER A 70 3.58 2.70 6.86
C SER A 70 2.94 1.66 7.78
N MET A 71 1.74 1.20 7.46
CA MET A 71 1.06 0.13 8.20
C MET A 71 1.85 -1.19 8.15
N VAL A 72 2.26 -1.63 6.96
CA VAL A 72 3.05 -2.87 6.80
C VAL A 72 4.33 -2.80 7.62
N GLU A 73 5.08 -1.69 7.53
CA GLU A 73 6.34 -1.52 8.26
C GLU A 73 6.15 -1.54 9.78
N ALA A 74 5.11 -0.86 10.28
CA ALA A 74 4.82 -0.82 11.71
C ALA A 74 4.36 -2.18 12.27
N ILE A 75 3.44 -2.85 11.56
CA ILE A 75 2.75 -4.05 12.08
C ILE A 75 3.57 -5.32 11.87
N THR A 76 4.26 -5.45 10.73
CA THR A 76 5.04 -6.65 10.41
C THR A 76 6.51 -6.55 10.84
N GLY A 77 6.99 -5.33 11.10
CA GLY A 77 8.40 -5.04 11.37
C GLY A 77 9.32 -5.25 10.15
N ARG A 78 8.76 -5.48 8.96
CA ARG A 78 9.50 -5.71 7.71
C ARG A 78 9.45 -4.49 6.81
N ASN A 79 10.50 -4.27 6.02
CA ASN A 79 10.47 -3.21 5.02
C ASN A 79 9.44 -3.55 3.94
N ALA A 80 8.35 -2.77 3.84
CA ALA A 80 7.21 -3.11 2.99
C ALA A 80 7.62 -3.33 1.53
N ILE A 81 8.43 -2.41 0.99
CA ILE A 81 8.86 -2.45 -0.41
C ILE A 81 9.79 -3.64 -0.65
N LEU A 82 10.83 -3.79 0.18
CA LEU A 82 11.85 -4.82 -0.04
C LEU A 82 11.39 -6.23 0.27
N SER A 83 10.37 -6.40 1.12
CA SER A 83 9.86 -7.70 1.54
C SER A 83 8.65 -8.14 0.73
N PHE A 84 7.68 -7.26 0.48
CA PHE A 84 6.40 -7.67 -0.08
C PHE A 84 6.20 -7.26 -1.55
N VAL A 85 6.88 -6.22 -2.07
CA VAL A 85 6.76 -5.91 -3.50
C VAL A 85 7.48 -6.96 -4.33
N GLY A 86 6.72 -7.70 -5.14
CA GLY A 86 7.19 -8.88 -5.86
C GLY A 86 7.31 -10.11 -4.98
N TYR A 87 6.56 -10.20 -3.88
CA TYR A 87 6.46 -11.45 -3.12
C TYR A 87 5.40 -12.36 -3.76
N GLY A 88 5.76 -13.62 -4.00
CA GLY A 88 4.83 -14.58 -4.59
C GLY A 88 4.29 -14.12 -5.95
N CYS A 89 3.01 -14.36 -6.19
CA CYS A 89 2.33 -14.10 -7.44
C CYS A 89 1.40 -12.88 -7.42
N TYR A 90 1.07 -12.37 -6.23
CA TYR A 90 0.07 -11.32 -6.03
C TYR A 90 0.57 -10.11 -5.23
N CYS A 91 1.58 -10.24 -4.37
CA CYS A 91 2.07 -9.09 -3.64
C CYS A 91 2.86 -8.14 -4.57
N GLY A 92 2.20 -7.12 -5.11
CA GLY A 92 2.80 -6.16 -6.05
C GLY A 92 1.78 -5.63 -7.05
N LEU A 93 2.26 -5.27 -8.26
CA LEU A 93 1.37 -4.80 -9.33
C LEU A 93 0.83 -5.96 -10.15
N GLY A 94 -0.48 -6.17 -10.07
CA GLY A 94 -1.21 -7.23 -10.77
C GLY A 94 -0.99 -8.62 -10.15
N GLY A 95 -1.56 -9.65 -10.76
CA GLY A 95 -1.40 -11.02 -10.26
C GLY A 95 -2.00 -12.04 -11.22
N ARG A 96 -1.52 -13.29 -11.12
CA ARG A 96 -2.07 -14.43 -11.88
C ARG A 96 -1.65 -15.76 -11.26
N GLY A 97 -2.37 -16.82 -11.62
CA GLY A 97 -2.02 -18.18 -11.19
C GLY A 97 -2.42 -18.44 -9.75
N LEU A 98 -1.93 -19.53 -9.17
CA LEU A 98 -2.21 -19.85 -7.77
C LEU A 98 -1.29 -19.05 -6.83
N PRO A 99 -1.82 -18.51 -5.72
CA PRO A 99 -0.99 -17.92 -4.68
C PRO A 99 -0.01 -18.96 -4.10
N MET A 100 1.22 -18.53 -3.84
CA MET A 100 2.35 -19.40 -3.49
C MET A 100 2.33 -19.91 -2.04
N ASP A 101 1.74 -19.13 -1.14
CA ASP A 101 1.57 -19.42 0.29
C ASP A 101 0.51 -18.49 0.91
N GLU A 102 0.31 -18.59 2.22
CA GLU A 102 -0.69 -17.80 2.95
C GLU A 102 -0.43 -16.29 2.90
N VAL A 103 0.83 -15.86 2.83
CA VAL A 103 1.21 -14.44 2.67
C VAL A 103 0.74 -13.94 1.30
N ASP A 104 0.96 -14.73 0.25
CA ASP A 104 0.51 -14.41 -1.11
C ASP A 104 -1.03 -14.44 -1.22
N TRP A 105 -1.71 -15.28 -0.44
CA TRP A 105 -3.18 -15.26 -0.31
C TRP A 105 -3.70 -13.97 0.33
N CYS A 106 -2.98 -13.37 1.28
CA CYS A 106 -3.32 -12.04 1.81
C CYS A 106 -3.30 -10.99 0.69
N CYS A 107 -2.29 -11.04 -0.18
CA CYS A 107 -2.15 -10.11 -1.30
C CYS A 107 -3.22 -10.33 -2.37
N HIS A 108 -3.57 -11.58 -2.68
CA HIS A 108 -4.72 -11.87 -3.55
C HIS A 108 -6.03 -11.31 -2.99
N ALA A 109 -6.23 -11.39 -1.66
CA ALA A 109 -7.39 -10.79 -1.00
C ALA A 109 -7.40 -9.26 -1.13
N HIS A 110 -6.23 -8.63 -0.97
CA HIS A 110 -6.05 -7.19 -1.12
C HIS A 110 -6.34 -6.71 -2.54
N ASP A 111 -5.79 -7.40 -3.55
CA ASP A 111 -6.06 -7.14 -4.96
C ASP A 111 -7.57 -7.21 -5.26
N CYS A 112 -8.25 -8.23 -4.71
CA CYS A 112 -9.71 -8.36 -4.84
C CYS A 112 -10.47 -7.24 -4.11
N CYS A 113 -9.98 -6.78 -2.97
CA CYS A 113 -10.56 -5.63 -2.25
C CYS A 113 -10.42 -4.36 -3.09
N TYR A 114 -9.23 -4.11 -3.63
CA TYR A 114 -8.96 -2.96 -4.50
C TYR A 114 -9.75 -3.00 -5.80
N GLN A 115 -9.96 -4.18 -6.39
CA GLN A 115 -10.81 -4.33 -7.57
C GLN A 115 -12.23 -3.82 -7.31
N LYS A 116 -12.83 -4.18 -6.17
CA LYS A 116 -14.15 -3.66 -5.77
C LYS A 116 -14.16 -2.14 -5.63
N LEU A 117 -13.09 -1.57 -5.07
CA LEU A 117 -12.96 -0.11 -4.96
C LEU A 117 -12.85 0.58 -6.33
N PHE A 118 -12.13 -0.02 -7.28
CA PHE A 118 -12.12 0.49 -8.66
C PHE A 118 -13.50 0.43 -9.31
N ASP A 119 -14.25 -0.64 -9.07
CA ASP A 119 -15.62 -0.79 -9.59
C ASP A 119 -16.58 0.27 -9.01
N LEU A 120 -16.30 0.76 -7.79
CA LEU A 120 -17.00 1.89 -7.16
C LEU A 120 -16.50 3.27 -7.61
N GLY A 121 -15.46 3.34 -8.44
CA GLY A 121 -14.87 4.60 -8.93
C GLY A 121 -13.85 5.24 -7.99
N CYS A 122 -13.38 4.52 -6.96
CA CYS A 122 -12.31 4.97 -6.07
C CYS A 122 -10.93 4.83 -6.72
N HIS A 123 -9.93 5.54 -6.20
CA HIS A 123 -8.53 5.46 -6.63
C HIS A 123 -7.62 5.02 -5.47
N PRO A 124 -7.73 3.76 -5.00
CA PRO A 124 -7.08 3.26 -3.78
C PRO A 124 -5.55 3.23 -3.81
N TYR A 125 -4.89 3.62 -4.92
CA TYR A 125 -3.44 3.82 -4.94
C TYR A 125 -3.00 5.23 -4.54
N VAL A 126 -3.88 6.22 -4.72
CA VAL A 126 -3.54 7.65 -4.61
C VAL A 126 -4.43 8.41 -3.64
N ASP A 127 -5.69 8.00 -3.49
CA ASP A 127 -6.61 8.63 -2.54
C ASP A 127 -6.05 8.50 -1.12
N HIS A 128 -6.14 9.57 -0.34
CA HIS A 128 -5.62 9.61 1.02
C HIS A 128 -6.72 9.27 2.01
N TYR A 129 -6.37 8.53 3.06
CA TYR A 129 -7.24 8.27 4.20
C TYR A 129 -6.46 8.43 5.50
N GLU A 130 -7.16 8.77 6.58
CA GLU A 130 -6.61 8.94 7.91
C GLU A 130 -6.69 7.62 8.71
N HIS A 131 -5.62 7.30 9.42
CA HIS A 131 -5.53 6.12 10.27
C HIS A 131 -4.59 6.37 11.46
N THR A 132 -4.71 5.54 12.48
CA THR A 132 -3.75 5.48 13.59
C THR A 132 -3.25 4.06 13.78
N ILE A 133 -2.06 3.94 14.38
CA ILE A 133 -1.47 2.65 14.71
C ILE A 133 -1.26 2.62 16.22
N GLU A 134 -1.96 1.71 16.89
CA GLU A 134 -1.86 1.53 18.34
C GLU A 134 -0.89 0.41 18.67
N ASN A 135 0.09 0.72 19.54
CA ASN A 135 1.09 -0.22 20.06
C ASN A 135 1.89 -0.99 18.99
N ASN A 136 1.96 -0.50 17.75
CA ASN A 136 2.53 -1.21 16.59
C ASN A 136 1.87 -2.56 16.30
N THR A 137 0.62 -2.75 16.73
CA THR A 137 -0.08 -4.04 16.60
C THR A 137 -1.49 -3.92 16.02
N GLU A 138 -2.11 -2.76 16.15
CA GLU A 138 -3.48 -2.54 15.74
C GLU A 138 -3.57 -1.31 14.85
N VAL A 139 -4.30 -1.43 13.74
CA VAL A 139 -4.60 -0.31 12.84
C VAL A 139 -6.05 0.10 13.08
N VAL A 140 -6.26 1.38 13.32
CA VAL A 140 -7.59 1.96 13.50
C VAL A 140 -7.83 2.97 12.38
N CYS A 141 -8.81 2.68 11.53
CA CYS A 141 -9.28 3.59 10.50
C CYS A 141 -10.04 4.75 11.15
N SER A 142 -9.70 5.98 10.76
CA SER A 142 -10.22 7.18 11.41
C SER A 142 -11.68 7.44 11.05
N GLU A 143 -12.47 7.90 12.02
CA GLU A 143 -13.82 8.45 11.79
C GLU A 143 -13.80 9.74 10.95
N LEU A 144 -12.63 10.36 10.78
CA LEU A 144 -12.44 11.52 9.88
C LEU A 144 -12.48 11.15 8.40
N ASN A 145 -12.44 9.87 8.05
CA ASN A 145 -12.62 9.41 6.68
C ASN A 145 -14.09 9.60 6.30
N GLU A 146 -14.41 10.64 5.54
CA GLU A 146 -15.79 11.00 5.23
C GLU A 146 -16.35 10.22 4.04
N THR A 147 -15.52 9.96 3.02
CA THR A 147 -15.97 9.29 1.81
C THR A 147 -15.94 7.77 1.96
N GLU A 148 -16.78 7.09 1.19
CA GLU A 148 -16.79 5.63 1.14
C GLU A 148 -15.45 5.07 0.64
N CYS A 149 -14.80 5.79 -0.29
CA CYS A 149 -13.48 5.43 -0.79
C CYS A 149 -12.41 5.47 0.31
N ASP A 150 -12.40 6.52 1.14
CA ASP A 150 -11.41 6.66 2.21
C ASP A 150 -11.56 5.54 3.25
N LYS A 151 -12.82 5.30 3.68
CA LYS A 151 -13.16 4.27 4.65
C LYS A 151 -12.78 2.88 4.15
N GLN A 152 -13.26 2.50 2.98
CA GLN A 152 -13.03 1.14 2.49
C GLN A 152 -11.57 0.91 2.06
N THR A 153 -10.87 1.93 1.52
CA THR A 153 -9.43 1.78 1.23
C THR A 153 -8.65 1.52 2.51
N CYS A 154 -8.94 2.24 3.59
CA CYS A 154 -8.32 2.00 4.88
C CYS A 154 -8.60 0.58 5.41
N GLU A 155 -9.84 0.10 5.29
CA GLU A 155 -10.20 -1.25 5.74
C GLU A 155 -9.55 -2.36 4.88
N CYS A 156 -9.42 -2.16 3.56
CA CYS A 156 -8.65 -3.06 2.69
C CYS A 156 -7.18 -3.16 3.16
N ASP A 157 -6.54 -2.01 3.42
CA ASP A 157 -5.14 -1.92 3.82
C ASP A 157 -4.90 -2.49 5.23
N LYS A 158 -5.79 -2.17 6.17
CA LYS A 158 -5.80 -2.76 7.51
C LYS A 158 -5.89 -4.28 7.44
N SER A 159 -6.82 -4.80 6.64
CA SER A 159 -7.05 -6.24 6.49
C SER A 159 -5.81 -6.98 5.99
N VAL A 160 -5.19 -6.49 4.90
CA VAL A 160 -3.99 -7.15 4.36
C VAL A 160 -2.84 -7.09 5.36
N VAL A 161 -2.61 -5.97 6.02
CA VAL A 161 -1.51 -5.81 6.99
C VAL A 161 -1.65 -6.76 8.17
N LEU A 162 -2.87 -6.92 8.70
CA LEU A 162 -3.16 -7.86 9.79
C LEU A 162 -3.04 -9.33 9.31
N CYS A 163 -3.45 -9.62 8.08
CA CYS A 163 -3.26 -10.93 7.47
C CYS A 163 -1.77 -11.27 7.34
N LEU A 164 -0.95 -10.35 6.80
CA LEU A 164 0.50 -10.52 6.65
C LEU A 164 1.19 -10.79 8.00
N ARG A 165 0.75 -10.12 9.07
CA ARG A 165 1.28 -10.34 10.44
C ARG A 165 1.04 -11.76 10.94
N ASN A 166 -0.09 -12.36 10.58
CA ASN A 166 -0.52 -13.64 11.12
C ASN A 166 0.10 -14.85 10.40
N HIS A 167 0.81 -14.62 9.29
CA HIS A 167 1.41 -15.69 8.49
C HIS A 167 2.94 -15.64 8.49
N THR A 168 3.56 -16.81 8.31
CA THR A 168 5.02 -16.91 8.31
C THR A 168 5.55 -16.48 6.95
N TYR A 169 6.40 -15.45 6.95
CA TYR A 169 7.07 -14.97 5.75
C TYR A 169 8.10 -15.99 5.23
N ASN A 170 8.06 -16.29 3.94
CA ASN A 170 8.96 -17.22 3.27
C ASN A 170 9.92 -16.51 2.31
N GLU A 171 11.20 -16.44 2.68
CA GLU A 171 12.24 -15.78 1.87
C GLU A 171 12.36 -16.34 0.44
N LYS A 172 11.92 -17.59 0.19
CA LYS A 172 11.94 -18.20 -1.14
C LYS A 172 11.07 -17.44 -2.16
N TYR A 173 9.99 -16.82 -1.70
CA TYR A 173 9.05 -16.12 -2.57
C TYR A 173 9.29 -14.63 -2.65
N ARG A 174 10.35 -14.12 -2.02
CA ARG A 174 10.78 -12.73 -2.15
C ARG A 174 11.33 -12.48 -3.57
N ASN A 175 10.92 -11.38 -4.21
CA ASN A 175 11.29 -11.05 -5.60
C ASN A 175 10.94 -12.16 -6.60
N TYR A 176 9.84 -12.87 -6.37
CA TYR A 176 9.35 -13.92 -7.25
C TYR A 176 8.80 -13.29 -8.53
N LEU A 177 9.30 -13.76 -9.68
CA LEU A 177 8.90 -13.19 -10.96
C LEU A 177 7.57 -13.80 -11.41
N ASN A 178 6.60 -12.96 -11.80
CA ASN A 178 5.28 -13.41 -12.23
C ASN A 178 5.33 -14.43 -13.39
N ILE A 179 6.41 -14.50 -14.18
CA ILE A 179 6.63 -15.53 -15.21
C ILE A 179 6.57 -16.97 -14.68
N TYR A 180 6.85 -17.16 -13.40
CA TYR A 180 6.82 -18.47 -12.73
C TYR A 180 5.48 -18.78 -12.07
N CYS A 181 4.54 -17.84 -12.08
CA CYS A 181 3.18 -18.05 -11.60
C CYS A 181 2.38 -18.88 -12.58
N GLN A 182 1.84 -19.99 -12.09
CA GLN A 182 1.16 -21.02 -12.88
C GLN A 182 -0.15 -21.41 -12.22
N GLY A 183 -0.98 -22.16 -12.95
CA GLY A 183 -2.27 -22.63 -12.47
C GLY A 183 -3.40 -21.63 -12.72
N PRO A 184 -4.62 -21.97 -12.27
CA PRO A 184 -5.78 -21.08 -12.38
C PRO A 184 -5.66 -19.91 -11.39
N THR A 185 -6.10 -18.74 -11.81
CA THR A 185 -6.31 -17.59 -10.92
C THR A 185 -7.59 -17.83 -10.10
N PRO A 186 -7.55 -17.81 -8.76
CA PRO A 186 -8.75 -17.87 -7.94
C PRO A 186 -9.68 -16.67 -8.19
N ASN A 187 -10.97 -16.85 -7.94
CA ASN A 187 -11.96 -15.78 -8.11
C ASN A 187 -12.07 -14.95 -6.81
N CYS A 188 -12.30 -13.64 -6.93
CA CYS A 188 -12.53 -12.75 -5.80
C CYS A 188 -13.81 -13.05 -4.99
N SER A 189 -14.76 -13.79 -5.55
CA SER A 189 -15.97 -14.22 -4.84
C SER A 189 -15.69 -15.08 -3.61
N ILE A 190 -14.49 -15.66 -3.49
CA ILE A 190 -14.08 -16.41 -2.28
C ILE A 190 -13.97 -15.53 -1.02
N TYR A 191 -13.88 -14.20 -1.18
CA TYR A 191 -13.80 -13.24 -0.08
C TYR A 191 -15.12 -12.52 0.18
N GLU A 192 -16.17 -12.82 -0.59
CA GLU A 192 -17.47 -12.25 -0.32
C GLU A 192 -18.11 -12.95 0.87
N PRO A 193 -18.74 -12.21 1.80
CA PRO A 193 -19.57 -12.85 2.80
C PRO A 193 -20.66 -13.65 2.08
N PRO A 194 -21.06 -14.82 2.61
CA PRO A 194 -22.20 -15.55 2.08
C PRO A 194 -23.40 -14.59 1.99
N PRO A 195 -24.28 -14.73 0.97
CA PRO A 195 -25.50 -13.95 0.91
C PRO A 195 -26.21 -14.08 2.25
N GLU A 196 -26.56 -12.96 2.89
CA GLU A 196 -27.45 -13.01 4.06
C GLU A 196 -28.72 -13.76 3.63
N GLU A 197 -28.96 -14.91 4.24
CA GLU A 197 -30.27 -15.56 4.19
C GLU A 197 -31.26 -14.53 4.74
N VAL A 198 -32.02 -13.89 3.84
CA VAL A 198 -33.11 -12.99 4.20
C VAL A 198 -34.15 -13.84 4.92
N HIS A 199 -34.01 -13.99 6.23
CA HIS A 199 -35.09 -14.49 7.05
C HIS A 199 -36.27 -13.52 6.87
N PRO A 200 -37.44 -14.00 6.42
CA PRO A 200 -38.58 -13.12 6.22
C PRO A 200 -38.90 -12.41 7.53
N PRO A 201 -39.35 -11.13 7.48
CA PRO A 201 -39.72 -10.41 8.67
C PRO A 201 -40.76 -11.21 9.47
N LEU A 202 -40.61 -11.21 10.79
CA LEU A 202 -41.50 -11.89 11.74
C LEU A 202 -42.99 -11.49 11.60
N SER A 203 -43.28 -10.48 10.79
CA SER A 203 -44.61 -10.04 10.37
C SER A 203 -45.37 -11.02 9.47
N CYS A 204 -44.71 -12.07 8.96
CA CYS A 204 -45.35 -13.10 8.12
C CYS A 204 -45.72 -14.38 8.88
N LEU A 205 -45.52 -14.47 10.20
CA LEU A 205 -46.13 -15.55 10.98
C LEU A 205 -47.64 -15.28 11.09
N PRO A 206 -48.52 -16.16 10.59
CA PRO A 206 -49.93 -16.07 10.93
C PRO A 206 -50.04 -16.18 12.45
N HIS A 207 -50.69 -15.21 13.06
CA HIS A 207 -51.12 -15.25 14.44
C HIS A 207 -51.86 -16.57 14.69
N LEU A 208 -51.20 -17.57 15.30
CA LEU A 208 -51.91 -18.59 16.06
C LEU A 208 -52.44 -17.91 17.34
N LEU A 209 -53.49 -17.12 17.16
CA LEU A 209 -54.35 -16.66 18.23
C LEU A 209 -55.07 -17.87 18.81
N THR A 210 -54.69 -18.21 20.03
CA THR A 210 -55.60 -18.50 21.14
C THR A 210 -56.93 -19.18 20.81
N SER A 211 -57.03 -20.47 21.11
CA SER A 211 -58.24 -21.03 21.73
C SER A 211 -57.92 -22.34 22.44
N ALA A 212 -57.81 -22.29 23.76
CA ALA A 212 -58.25 -23.35 24.64
C ALA A 212 -58.51 -22.73 26.01
N ALA A 213 -59.78 -22.40 26.21
CA ALA A 213 -60.33 -21.87 27.44
C ALA A 213 -60.29 -22.89 28.57
N SER A 214 -60.18 -22.35 29.78
CA SER A 214 -60.46 -22.95 31.08
C SER A 214 -61.66 -23.93 31.09
N LYS A 215 -61.42 -25.18 31.50
CA LYS A 215 -62.24 -25.93 32.47
C LYS A 215 -61.51 -27.18 32.95
#